data_AF-A0A7C8QAM0-F1
#
_entry.id   AF-A0A7C8QAM0-F1
#
_cell.length_a   1.000
_cell.length_b   1.000
_cell.length_c   1.000
_cell.angle_alpha   90.00
_cell.angle_beta   90.00
_cell.angle_gamma   90.00
#
_symmetry.space_group_name_H-M   'P 1'
#
loop_
_entity.id
_entity.type
_entity.pdbx_description
1 polymer ?
#
loop_
_entity_poly.entity_id
_entity_poly.type
_entity_poly.pdbx_seq_one_letter_code
_entity_poly.pdbx_strand_id
1 'polypeptide(L)'
;MAISKGFGGWYFHSQALIADAMHALTDLVSDFMTLATVSWALKPPTKMFPNGFGKVESLGSLGVSTMKIAKERKSSVLASNAVHHRIDSLTAMVALISISLSNILQGASWLDPVGGLLVSLMVIRAGWSNSRAALFELADMGIDDEMCYEIKKVAENTLKAERLAGVKPGVAGKVKSVGGIKSGQNFLVDITVALEEATVTLEDMARIEGMLREQVGEGVRGVRKVRVKFIEEGKEEVSEFVERGEEDLESESGSEAGHSHENGGECKHGEKKKEK
;
A
#
# COMPACT_ATOMS: atom_id res chain seq x y z
N MET A 1 9.18 -30.07 6.05
CA MET A 1 9.13 -29.59 4.65
C MET A 1 9.17 -28.05 4.54
N ALA A 2 8.32 -27.31 5.27
CA ALA A 2 8.30 -25.83 5.25
C ALA A 2 9.62 -25.20 5.77
N ILE A 3 10.16 -25.69 6.88
CA ILE A 3 11.40 -25.19 7.50
C ILE A 3 12.61 -25.39 6.57
N SER A 4 12.73 -26.58 5.98
CA SER A 4 13.78 -26.92 5.03
C SER A 4 13.72 -26.08 3.74
N LYS A 5 12.51 -25.80 3.23
CA LYS A 5 12.31 -24.94 2.05
C LYS A 5 12.58 -23.46 2.37
N GLY A 6 12.18 -22.98 3.55
CA GLY A 6 12.44 -21.62 3.99
C GLY A 6 13.94 -21.35 4.19
N PHE A 7 14.66 -22.30 4.80
CA PHE A 7 16.11 -22.21 4.94
C PHE A 7 16.82 -22.24 3.57
N GLY A 8 16.38 -23.11 2.66
CA GLY A 8 16.87 -23.13 1.28
C GLY A 8 16.59 -21.82 0.53
N GLY A 9 15.39 -21.27 0.65
CA GLY A 9 15.02 -20.00 0.01
C GLY A 9 15.85 -18.80 0.50
N TRP A 10 16.15 -18.75 1.81
CA TRP A 10 17.03 -17.74 2.40
C TRP A 10 18.50 -17.92 1.98
N TYR A 11 19.01 -19.17 1.99
CA TYR A 11 20.39 -19.48 1.60
C TYR A 11 20.65 -19.22 0.10
N PHE A 12 19.68 -19.55 -0.76
CA PHE A 12 19.78 -19.39 -2.22
C PHE A 12 19.15 -18.08 -2.75
N HIS A 13 18.72 -17.18 -1.86
CA HIS A 13 18.04 -15.91 -2.22
C HIS A 13 16.88 -16.08 -3.21
N SER A 14 16.18 -17.23 -3.16
CA SER A 14 15.19 -17.62 -4.16
C SER A 14 13.78 -17.27 -3.70
N GLN A 15 13.17 -16.29 -4.36
CA GLN A 15 11.81 -15.84 -4.10
C GLN A 15 10.77 -16.94 -4.34
N ALA A 16 11.02 -17.84 -5.30
CA ALA A 16 10.15 -18.98 -5.57
C ALA A 16 10.14 -20.00 -4.43
N LEU A 17 11.31 -20.30 -3.85
CA LEU A 17 11.43 -21.20 -2.70
C LEU A 17 10.85 -20.60 -1.42
N ILE A 18 10.97 -19.28 -1.24
CA ILE A 18 10.35 -18.56 -0.12
C ILE A 18 8.82 -18.59 -0.25
N ALA A 19 8.27 -18.38 -1.46
CA ALA A 19 6.83 -18.49 -1.71
C ALA A 19 6.31 -19.91 -1.45
N ASP A 20 7.06 -20.93 -1.86
CA ASP A 20 6.68 -22.33 -1.65
C ASP A 20 6.78 -22.76 -0.17
N ALA A 21 7.73 -22.19 0.58
CA ALA A 21 7.82 -22.35 2.03
C ALA A 21 6.64 -21.70 2.76
N MET A 22 6.20 -20.53 2.29
CA MET A 22 5.01 -19.83 2.81
C MET A 22 3.72 -20.62 2.57
N HIS A 23 3.61 -21.27 1.41
CA HIS A 23 2.49 -22.15 1.09
C HIS A 23 2.44 -23.34 2.04
N ALA A 24 3.57 -24.04 2.20
CA ALA A 24 3.69 -25.17 3.11
C ALA A 24 3.46 -24.81 4.59
N LEU A 25 3.78 -23.57 4.98
CA LEU A 25 3.49 -23.06 6.33
C LEU A 25 1.98 -22.92 6.56
N THR A 26 1.25 -22.43 5.57
CA THR A 26 -0.21 -22.23 5.67
C THR A 26 -0.94 -23.57 5.76
N ASP A 27 -0.45 -24.57 5.04
CA ASP A 27 -0.98 -25.93 5.10
C ASP A 27 -0.71 -26.58 6.46
N LEU A 28 0.50 -26.39 7.01
CA LEU A 28 0.84 -26.87 8.36
C LEU A 28 -0.07 -26.28 9.46
N VAL A 29 -0.37 -24.98 9.38
CA VAL A 29 -1.29 -24.32 10.32
C VAL A 29 -2.71 -24.88 10.19
N SER A 30 -3.14 -25.17 8.96
CA SER A 30 -4.45 -25.78 8.68
C SER A 30 -4.55 -27.19 9.26
N ASP A 31 -3.50 -28.00 9.09
CA ASP A 31 -3.45 -29.36 9.62
C ASP A 31 -3.42 -29.38 11.14
N PHE A 32 -2.64 -28.49 11.76
CA PHE A 32 -2.59 -28.33 13.21
C PHE A 32 -3.95 -27.91 13.77
N MET A 33 -4.59 -26.90 13.16
CA MET A 33 -5.90 -26.42 13.59
C MET A 33 -6.97 -27.52 13.45
N THR A 34 -6.89 -28.34 12.41
CA THR A 34 -7.77 -29.49 12.20
C THR A 34 -7.55 -30.55 13.29
N LEU A 35 -6.30 -30.92 13.56
CA LEU A 35 -5.95 -31.89 14.60
C LEU A 35 -6.34 -31.42 16.00
N ALA A 36 -6.10 -30.15 16.34
CA ALA A 36 -6.50 -29.55 17.61
C ALA A 36 -8.02 -29.56 17.79
N THR A 37 -8.75 -29.20 16.72
CA THR A 37 -10.22 -29.22 16.69
C THR A 37 -10.75 -30.63 16.95
N VAL A 38 -10.25 -31.62 16.22
CA VAL A 38 -10.67 -33.03 16.34
C VAL A 38 -10.31 -33.57 17.73
N SER A 39 -9.11 -33.26 18.23
CA SER A 39 -8.67 -33.69 19.56
C SER A 39 -9.53 -33.11 20.69
N TRP A 40 -10.06 -31.89 20.55
CA TRP A 40 -11.00 -31.32 21.51
C TRP A 40 -12.43 -31.81 21.34
N ALA A 41 -12.89 -32.02 20.10
CA ALA A 41 -14.22 -32.56 19.82
C ALA A 41 -14.41 -33.99 20.37
N LEU A 42 -13.33 -34.78 20.37
CA LEU A 42 -13.32 -36.16 20.88
C LEU A 42 -13.23 -36.28 22.42
N LYS A 43 -13.11 -35.17 23.16
CA LYS A 43 -13.06 -35.23 24.64
C LYS A 43 -14.40 -35.68 25.23
N PRO A 44 -14.38 -36.56 26.25
CA PRO A 44 -15.60 -37.04 26.88
C PRO A 44 -16.37 -35.90 27.59
N PRO A 45 -17.70 -35.99 27.70
CA PRO A 45 -18.53 -34.99 28.36
C PRO A 45 -18.11 -34.76 29.80
N THR A 46 -18.10 -33.49 30.24
CA THR A 46 -17.79 -33.10 31.62
C THR A 46 -19.03 -32.49 32.28
N LYS A 47 -19.04 -32.37 33.62
CA LYS A 47 -20.19 -31.81 34.37
C LYS A 47 -20.58 -30.38 33.94
N MET A 48 -19.63 -29.59 33.41
CA MET A 48 -19.89 -28.25 32.86
C MET A 48 -20.40 -28.27 31.41
N PHE A 49 -20.19 -29.35 30.67
CA PHE A 49 -20.58 -29.52 29.27
C PHE A 49 -21.26 -30.89 29.06
N PRO A 50 -22.51 -31.05 29.54
CA PRO A 50 -23.22 -32.34 29.55
C PRO A 50 -23.49 -32.92 28.15
N ASN A 51 -23.52 -32.08 27.11
CA ASN A 51 -23.70 -32.49 25.72
C ASN A 51 -22.37 -32.77 24.97
N GLY A 52 -21.23 -32.76 25.67
CA GLY A 52 -19.91 -32.96 25.07
C GLY A 52 -19.40 -31.77 24.24
N PHE A 53 -18.26 -31.96 23.58
CA PHE A 53 -17.55 -30.92 22.81
C PHE A 53 -17.81 -30.99 21.29
N GLY A 54 -18.81 -31.74 20.82
CA GLY A 54 -19.06 -31.94 19.39
C GLY A 54 -19.29 -30.65 18.59
N LYS A 55 -19.77 -29.57 19.22
CA LYS A 55 -19.94 -28.25 18.57
C LYS A 55 -18.61 -27.58 18.19
N VAL A 56 -17.50 -28.01 18.78
CA VAL A 56 -16.14 -27.51 18.45
C VAL A 56 -15.75 -27.90 17.02
N GLU A 57 -16.24 -29.03 16.51
CA GLU A 57 -16.02 -29.47 15.13
C GLU A 57 -16.63 -28.49 14.11
N SER A 58 -17.82 -27.96 14.40
CA SER A 58 -18.47 -26.94 13.56
C SER A 58 -17.71 -25.60 13.57
N LEU A 59 -17.09 -25.23 14.69
CA LEU A 59 -16.26 -24.02 14.76
C LEU A 59 -14.93 -24.19 14.01
N GLY A 60 -14.30 -25.37 14.11
CA GLY A 60 -13.07 -25.65 13.38
C GLY A 60 -13.27 -25.76 11.86
N SER A 61 -14.38 -26.36 11.41
CA SER A 61 -14.70 -26.43 9.97
C SER A 61 -14.99 -25.05 9.36
N LEU A 62 -15.61 -24.14 10.11
CA LEU A 62 -15.76 -22.74 9.72
C LEU A 62 -14.40 -22.04 9.61
N GLY A 63 -13.50 -22.24 10.59
CA GLY A 63 -12.16 -21.68 10.56
C GLY A 63 -11.33 -22.11 9.34
N VAL A 64 -11.32 -23.42 9.04
CA VAL A 64 -10.63 -23.97 7.87
C VAL A 64 -11.26 -23.48 6.56
N SER A 65 -12.59 -23.40 6.49
CA SER A 65 -13.30 -22.89 5.30
C SER A 65 -13.01 -21.41 5.04
N THR A 66 -12.95 -20.59 6.09
CA THR A 66 -12.62 -19.17 5.98
C THR A 66 -11.18 -18.97 5.49
N MET A 67 -10.25 -19.82 5.94
CA MET A 67 -8.85 -19.79 5.50
C MET A 67 -8.69 -20.21 4.03
N LYS A 68 -9.52 -21.13 3.55
CA LYS A 68 -9.59 -21.51 2.13
C LYS A 68 -10.14 -20.36 1.25
N ILE A 69 -11.22 -19.69 1.70
CA ILE A 69 -11.78 -18.51 1.03
C ILE A 69 -10.78 -17.33 1.04
N ALA A 70 -10.00 -17.19 2.10
CA ALA A 70 -8.93 -16.18 2.18
C ALA A 70 -7.81 -16.42 1.14
N LYS A 71 -7.46 -17.68 0.85
CA LYS A 71 -6.50 -18.03 -0.23
C LYS A 71 -7.01 -17.64 -1.63
N GLU A 72 -8.32 -17.61 -1.85
CA GLU A 72 -8.93 -17.32 -3.17
C GLU A 72 -9.04 -15.81 -3.46
N ARG A 73 -9.11 -14.96 -2.43
CA ARG A 73 -9.30 -13.49 -2.60
C ARG A 73 -7.97 -12.74 -2.66
N LYS A 74 -7.29 -12.85 -3.81
CA LYS A 74 -6.07 -12.08 -4.14
C LYS A 74 -6.37 -10.58 -4.34
N SER A 75 -6.43 -9.82 -3.25
CA SER A 75 -6.47 -8.34 -3.27
C SER A 75 -5.21 -7.79 -2.61
N SER A 76 -4.57 -6.79 -3.20
CA SER A 76 -3.38 -6.11 -2.63
C SER A 76 -3.68 -5.48 -1.26
N VAL A 77 -4.91 -5.00 -1.06
CA VAL A 77 -5.41 -4.48 0.22
C VAL A 77 -5.62 -5.60 1.24
N LEU A 78 -6.13 -6.77 0.81
CA LEU A 78 -6.20 -7.95 1.69
C LEU A 78 -4.83 -8.57 1.93
N ALA A 79 -3.88 -8.47 0.99
CA ALA A 79 -2.53 -8.98 1.16
C ALA A 79 -1.78 -8.19 2.23
N SER A 80 -1.91 -6.85 2.22
CA SER A 80 -1.40 -6.00 3.30
C SER A 80 -2.06 -6.34 4.65
N ASN A 81 -3.38 -6.48 4.69
CA ASN A 81 -4.10 -6.87 5.91
C ASN A 81 -3.74 -8.30 6.39
N ALA A 82 -3.49 -9.23 5.47
CA ALA A 82 -3.10 -10.61 5.77
C ALA A 82 -1.67 -10.70 6.29
N VAL A 83 -0.75 -9.87 5.81
CA VAL A 83 0.61 -9.78 6.36
C VAL A 83 0.58 -9.21 7.77
N HIS A 84 -0.27 -8.20 8.03
CA HIS A 84 -0.47 -7.66 9.38
C HIS A 84 -0.99 -8.74 10.34
N HIS A 85 -2.07 -9.43 9.96
CA HIS A 85 -2.62 -10.55 10.74
C HIS A 85 -1.66 -11.74 10.87
N ARG A 86 -0.77 -11.98 9.90
CA ARG A 86 0.25 -13.02 9.98
C ARG A 86 1.29 -12.70 11.04
N ILE A 87 1.73 -11.45 11.12
CA ILE A 87 2.70 -11.03 12.14
C ILE A 87 2.05 -11.10 13.52
N ASP A 88 0.82 -10.62 13.67
CA ASP A 88 0.07 -10.64 14.94
C ASP A 88 -0.23 -12.06 15.44
N SER A 89 -0.59 -12.97 14.54
CA SER A 89 -0.83 -14.38 14.89
C SER A 89 0.46 -15.13 15.24
N LEU A 90 1.58 -14.80 14.57
CA LEU A 90 2.90 -15.36 14.91
C LEU A 90 3.38 -14.87 16.28
N THR A 91 3.24 -13.59 16.61
CA THR A 91 3.58 -13.07 17.94
C THR A 91 2.69 -13.68 19.02
N ALA A 92 1.39 -13.83 18.78
CA ALA A 92 0.47 -14.48 19.71
C ALA A 92 0.81 -15.97 19.92
N MET A 93 1.18 -16.70 18.87
CA MET A 93 1.57 -18.11 18.95
C MET A 93 2.88 -18.28 19.73
N VAL A 94 3.88 -17.44 19.47
CA VAL A 94 5.16 -17.46 20.20
C VAL A 94 4.93 -17.17 21.68
N ALA A 95 4.09 -16.19 22.02
CA ALA A 95 3.73 -15.89 23.41
C ALA A 95 3.05 -17.09 24.09
N LEU A 96 2.09 -17.72 23.42
CA LEU A 96 1.36 -18.88 23.95
C LEU A 96 2.28 -20.08 24.20
N ILE A 97 3.18 -20.37 23.26
CA ILE A 97 4.18 -21.43 23.40
C ILE A 97 5.10 -21.13 24.58
N SER A 98 5.60 -19.89 24.70
CA SER A 98 6.51 -19.53 25.78
C SER A 98 5.87 -19.65 27.17
N ILE A 99 4.62 -19.21 27.32
CA ILE A 99 3.86 -19.32 28.57
C ILE A 99 3.55 -20.79 28.89
N SER A 100 3.10 -21.56 27.89
CA SER A 100 2.76 -22.97 28.07
C SER A 100 3.98 -23.83 28.42
N LEU A 101 5.12 -23.57 27.76
CA LEU A 101 6.36 -24.31 28.00
C LEU A 101 7.00 -23.94 29.35
N SER A 102 6.92 -22.67 29.76
CA SER A 102 7.30 -22.20 31.09
C SER A 102 6.53 -22.92 32.22
N ASN A 103 5.24 -23.20 32.00
CA ASN A 103 4.39 -23.84 33.00
C ASN A 103 4.53 -25.39 33.04
N ILE A 104 4.82 -26.04 31.91
CA ILE A 104 4.93 -27.51 31.83
C ILE A 104 6.30 -27.99 32.34
N LEU A 105 7.37 -27.23 32.07
CA LEU A 105 8.72 -27.57 32.52
C LEU A 105 8.99 -26.92 33.89
N GLN A 106 8.75 -27.67 34.97
CA GLN A 106 9.10 -27.28 36.33
C GLN A 106 10.62 -27.12 36.46
N GLY A 107 11.12 -25.92 36.16
CA GLY A 107 12.55 -25.57 36.09
C GLY A 107 12.88 -24.51 35.04
N ALA A 108 11.96 -24.20 34.13
CA ALA A 108 12.17 -23.26 33.03
C ALA A 108 11.46 -21.91 33.23
N SER A 109 11.39 -21.40 34.47
CA SER A 109 10.75 -20.12 34.82
C SER A 109 11.37 -18.91 34.10
N TRP A 110 12.59 -19.05 33.60
CA TRP A 110 13.29 -18.05 32.80
C TRP A 110 12.73 -17.91 31.37
N LEU A 111 11.94 -18.88 30.88
CA LEU A 111 11.31 -18.84 29.56
C LEU A 111 10.24 -17.75 29.43
N ASP A 112 9.62 -17.33 30.53
CA ASP A 112 8.60 -16.28 30.49
C ASP A 112 9.21 -14.89 30.23
N PRO A 113 10.25 -14.45 30.98
CA PRO A 113 11.01 -13.24 30.63
C PRO A 113 11.66 -13.27 29.23
N VAL A 114 12.23 -14.41 28.83
CA VAL A 114 12.87 -14.54 27.50
C VAL A 114 11.84 -14.54 26.38
N GLY A 115 10.72 -15.22 26.57
CA GLY A 115 9.59 -15.20 25.63
C GLY A 115 9.01 -13.80 25.47
N GLY A 116 8.78 -13.10 26.59
CA GLY A 116 8.31 -11.72 26.59
C GLY A 116 9.26 -10.77 25.87
N LEU A 117 10.58 -10.95 26.04
CA LEU A 117 11.61 -10.16 25.34
C LEU A 117 11.64 -10.46 23.83
N LEU A 118 11.45 -11.72 23.44
CA LEU A 118 11.37 -12.10 22.03
C LEU A 118 10.11 -11.51 21.36
N VAL A 119 8.95 -11.62 22.02
CA VAL A 119 7.69 -11.05 21.53
C VAL A 119 7.77 -9.52 21.45
N SER A 120 8.32 -8.85 22.46
CA SER A 120 8.46 -7.39 22.44
C SER A 120 9.37 -6.92 21.30
N LEU A 121 10.46 -7.63 21.03
CA LEU A 121 11.34 -7.33 19.89
C LEU A 121 10.62 -7.51 18.54
N MET A 122 9.81 -8.56 18.40
CA MET A 122 9.00 -8.77 17.19
C MET A 122 7.98 -7.65 16.99
N VAL A 123 7.28 -7.24 18.05
CA VAL A 123 6.29 -6.14 17.99
C VAL A 123 6.96 -4.83 17.63
N ILE A 124 8.10 -4.50 18.27
CA ILE A 124 8.85 -3.27 17.97
C ILE A 124 9.32 -3.26 16.51
N ARG A 125 9.90 -4.38 16.03
CA ARG A 125 10.37 -4.50 14.65
C ARG A 125 9.22 -4.36 13.64
N ALA A 126 8.08 -4.99 13.91
CA ALA A 126 6.89 -4.91 13.05
C ALA A 126 6.31 -3.49 13.03
N GLY A 127 6.15 -2.88 14.22
CA GLY A 127 5.69 -1.51 14.38
C GLY A 127 6.58 -0.53 13.64
N TRP A 128 7.91 -0.62 13.83
CA TRP A 128 8.87 0.25 13.14
C TRP A 128 8.78 0.15 11.62
N SER A 129 8.69 -1.08 11.09
CA SER A 129 8.54 -1.29 9.64
C SER A 129 7.25 -0.67 9.11
N ASN A 130 6.14 -0.83 9.82
CA ASN A 130 4.84 -0.33 9.40
C ASN A 130 4.76 1.20 9.51
N SER A 131 5.24 1.77 10.61
CA SER A 131 5.34 3.22 10.80
C SER A 131 6.21 3.86 9.73
N ARG A 132 7.37 3.27 9.41
CA ARG A 132 8.24 3.78 8.34
C ARG A 132 7.54 3.76 6.98
N ALA A 133 6.83 2.69 6.65
CA ALA A 133 6.08 2.59 5.40
C ALA A 133 4.96 3.65 5.31
N ALA A 134 4.19 3.84 6.38
CA ALA A 134 3.14 4.84 6.43
C ALA A 134 3.70 6.28 6.35
N LEU A 135 4.83 6.55 7.01
CA LEU A 135 5.51 7.84 6.93
C LEU A 135 6.02 8.13 5.52
N PHE A 136 6.53 7.12 4.80
CA PHE A 136 6.94 7.31 3.41
C PHE A 136 5.75 7.51 2.47
N GLU A 137 4.63 6.82 2.71
CA GLU A 137 3.40 7.08 1.95
C GLU A 137 2.88 8.50 2.20
N LEU A 138 2.98 9.01 3.44
CA LEU A 138 2.61 10.39 3.77
C LEU A 138 3.60 11.41 3.21
N ALA A 139 4.87 11.04 3.04
CA ALA A 139 5.90 11.88 2.44
C ALA A 139 5.84 11.88 0.90
N ASP A 140 4.70 11.48 0.32
CA ASP A 140 4.46 11.38 -1.12
C ASP A 140 5.54 10.57 -1.85
N MET A 141 5.97 9.44 -1.27
CA MET A 141 6.90 8.53 -1.94
C MET A 141 6.30 8.09 -3.29
N GLY A 142 7.14 8.15 -4.32
CA GLY A 142 6.79 7.74 -5.66
C GLY A 142 6.35 6.28 -5.76
N ILE A 143 5.67 5.96 -6.85
CA ILE A 143 5.29 4.60 -7.21
C ILE A 143 6.54 3.70 -7.35
N ASP A 144 6.45 2.44 -6.92
CA ASP A 144 7.54 1.49 -7.04
C ASP A 144 7.86 1.11 -8.50
N ASP A 145 9.10 0.67 -8.74
CA ASP A 145 9.58 0.38 -10.09
C ASP A 145 8.78 -0.73 -10.81
N GLU A 146 8.23 -1.69 -10.07
CA GLU A 146 7.45 -2.80 -10.62
C GLU A 146 6.10 -2.29 -11.14
N MET A 147 5.41 -1.47 -10.35
CA MET A 147 4.17 -0.81 -10.76
C MET A 147 4.40 0.17 -11.92
N CYS A 148 5.50 0.94 -11.90
CA CYS A 148 5.89 1.80 -13.03
C CYS A 148 6.07 0.99 -14.32
N TYR A 149 6.68 -0.21 -14.22
CA TYR A 149 6.83 -1.12 -15.36
C TYR A 149 5.48 -1.65 -15.87
N GLU A 150 4.56 -2.05 -14.99
CA GLU A 150 3.22 -2.49 -15.37
C GLU A 150 2.44 -1.40 -16.11
N ILE A 151 2.40 -0.19 -15.54
CA ILE A 151 1.73 0.97 -16.14
C ILE A 151 2.35 1.30 -17.50
N LYS A 152 3.69 1.35 -17.58
CA LYS A 152 4.42 1.61 -18.83
C LYS A 152 4.07 0.58 -19.89
N LYS A 153 4.04 -0.70 -19.53
CA LYS A 153 3.69 -1.80 -20.43
C LYS A 153 2.27 -1.67 -20.98
N VAL A 154 1.29 -1.35 -20.13
CA VAL A 154 -0.09 -1.12 -20.58
C VAL A 154 -0.16 0.07 -21.52
N ALA A 155 0.43 1.21 -21.13
CA ALA A 155 0.45 2.43 -21.95
C ALA A 155 1.12 2.21 -23.32
N GLU A 156 2.26 1.54 -23.38
CA GLU A 156 2.92 1.21 -24.65
C GLU A 156 2.08 0.29 -25.54
N ASN A 157 1.36 -0.66 -24.95
CA ASN A 157 0.46 -1.54 -25.70
C ASN A 157 -0.75 -0.78 -26.26
N THR A 158 -1.31 0.15 -25.50
CA THR A 158 -2.41 1.02 -25.95
C THR A 158 -1.97 1.89 -27.12
N LEU A 159 -0.79 2.51 -27.05
CA LEU A 159 -0.24 3.34 -28.13
C LEU A 159 0.06 2.51 -29.40
N LYS A 160 0.56 1.27 -29.24
CA LYS A 160 0.74 0.34 -30.37
C LYS A 160 -0.60 -0.05 -31.01
N ALA A 161 -1.63 -0.27 -30.19
CA ALA A 161 -2.96 -0.62 -30.69
C ALA A 161 -3.61 0.53 -31.47
N GLU A 162 -3.45 1.78 -31.01
CA GLU A 162 -3.91 2.96 -31.75
C GLU A 162 -3.19 3.08 -33.11
N ARG A 163 -1.87 2.87 -33.13
CA ARG A 163 -1.08 2.86 -34.38
C ARG A 163 -1.60 1.84 -35.40
N LEU A 164 -2.11 0.71 -34.94
CA LEU A 164 -2.70 -0.35 -35.78
C LEU A 164 -4.14 -0.05 -36.21
N ALA A 165 -4.87 0.78 -35.46
CA ALA A 165 -6.27 1.13 -35.73
C ALA A 165 -6.47 2.18 -36.84
N GLY A 166 -5.39 2.78 -37.36
CA GLY A 166 -5.38 3.39 -38.69
C GLY A 166 -6.05 4.76 -38.83
N VAL A 167 -5.98 5.65 -37.83
CA VAL A 167 -6.45 7.04 -37.97
C VAL A 167 -5.26 8.00 -38.03
N LYS A 168 -4.82 8.25 -39.28
CA LYS A 168 -3.66 9.05 -39.75
C LYS A 168 -2.26 8.44 -39.44
N PRO A 169 -1.38 8.36 -40.47
CA PRO A 169 0.01 7.99 -40.27
C PRO A 169 0.71 9.18 -39.60
N GLY A 170 1.02 9.07 -38.30
CA GLY A 170 1.83 10.12 -37.65
C GLY A 170 1.70 10.23 -36.13
N VAL A 171 0.70 9.61 -35.51
CA VAL A 171 0.57 9.58 -34.05
C VAL A 171 1.35 8.39 -33.48
N ALA A 172 2.66 8.36 -33.68
CA ALA A 172 3.53 7.42 -33.00
C ALA A 172 4.04 8.09 -31.71
N GLY A 173 3.33 7.84 -30.61
CA GLY A 173 3.77 8.26 -29.29
C GLY A 173 4.67 7.20 -28.65
N LYS A 174 5.79 7.60 -28.02
CA LYS A 174 6.56 6.75 -27.11
C LYS A 174 6.35 7.20 -25.66
N VAL A 175 6.19 6.24 -24.75
CA VAL A 175 6.15 6.55 -23.32
C VAL A 175 7.56 6.91 -22.85
N LYS A 176 7.77 8.17 -22.48
CA LYS A 176 9.08 8.65 -22.01
C LYS A 176 9.28 8.32 -20.54
N SER A 177 8.34 8.76 -19.70
CA SER A 177 8.37 8.58 -18.26
C SER A 177 7.00 8.19 -17.74
N VAL A 178 7.00 7.37 -16.70
CA VAL A 178 5.82 7.04 -15.90
C VAL A 178 6.22 7.31 -14.48
N GLY A 179 5.38 8.06 -13.77
CA GLY A 179 5.55 8.34 -12.37
C GLY A 179 4.20 8.49 -11.70
N GLY A 180 4.24 8.97 -10.48
CA GLY A 180 3.05 9.22 -9.70
C GLY A 180 3.28 8.95 -8.23
N ILE A 181 2.19 9.07 -7.48
CA ILE A 181 2.18 8.90 -6.04
C ILE A 181 1.08 7.92 -5.62
N LYS A 182 1.31 7.26 -4.50
CA LYS A 182 0.33 6.42 -3.85
C LYS A 182 -0.46 7.24 -2.84
N SER A 183 -1.78 7.11 -2.87
CA SER A 183 -2.69 7.74 -1.92
C SER A 183 -3.65 6.68 -1.35
N GLY A 184 -3.27 6.05 -0.24
CA GLY A 184 -4.04 4.99 0.40
C GLY A 184 -4.10 3.74 -0.47
N GLN A 185 -5.27 3.40 -0.99
CA GLN A 185 -5.44 2.25 -1.90
C GLN A 185 -5.37 2.65 -3.38
N ASN A 186 -5.22 3.95 -3.65
CA ASN A 186 -5.33 4.52 -4.97
C ASN A 186 -3.94 4.97 -5.46
N PHE A 187 -3.70 4.85 -6.76
CA PHE A 187 -2.55 5.42 -7.43
C PHE A 187 -2.98 6.61 -8.28
N LEU A 188 -2.22 7.70 -8.13
CA LEU A 188 -2.34 8.92 -8.93
C LEU A 188 -1.14 8.91 -9.87
N VAL A 189 -1.39 8.61 -11.13
CA VAL A 189 -0.36 8.29 -12.12
C VAL A 189 -0.18 9.45 -13.08
N ASP A 190 1.07 9.74 -13.40
CA ASP A 190 1.49 10.74 -14.38
C ASP A 190 2.27 10.02 -15.49
N ILE A 191 1.80 10.18 -16.74
CA ILE A 191 2.41 9.54 -17.92
C ILE A 191 2.85 10.62 -18.88
N THR A 192 4.13 10.64 -19.23
CA THR A 192 4.65 11.53 -20.28
C THR A 192 4.78 10.76 -21.58
N VAL A 193 4.08 11.23 -22.62
CA VAL A 193 4.11 10.68 -23.98
C VAL A 193 4.86 11.65 -24.89
N ALA A 194 5.91 11.15 -25.54
CA ALA A 194 6.64 11.86 -26.58
C ALA A 194 6.02 11.58 -27.94
N LEU A 195 5.57 12.63 -28.63
CA LEU A 195 4.96 12.58 -29.95
C LEU A 195 6.04 12.81 -31.02
N GLU A 196 6.09 11.94 -32.02
CA GLU A 196 7.06 11.97 -33.13
C GLU A 196 6.81 13.13 -34.12
N GLU A 197 5.57 13.61 -34.29
CA GLU A 197 5.21 14.63 -35.27
C GLU A 197 4.68 15.93 -34.65
N ALA A 198 5.15 17.08 -35.15
CA ALA A 198 4.69 18.41 -34.72
C ALA A 198 3.28 18.79 -35.23
N THR A 199 2.66 17.95 -36.06
CA THR A 199 1.34 18.19 -36.70
C THR A 199 0.15 17.55 -35.98
N VAL A 200 0.36 17.01 -34.77
CA VAL A 200 -0.71 16.41 -33.96
C VAL A 200 -1.70 17.49 -33.51
N THR A 201 -2.99 17.26 -33.76
CA THR A 201 -4.04 18.20 -33.34
C THR A 201 -4.41 18.01 -31.87
N LEU A 202 -4.99 19.04 -31.24
CA LEU A 202 -5.51 18.93 -29.87
C LEU A 202 -6.59 17.85 -29.73
N GLU A 203 -7.37 17.62 -30.79
CA GLU A 203 -8.39 16.56 -30.82
C GLU A 203 -7.76 15.16 -30.80
N ASP A 204 -6.66 14.98 -31.54
CA ASP A 204 -5.88 13.73 -31.51
C ASP A 204 -5.27 13.51 -30.12
N MET A 205 -4.71 14.54 -29.48
CA MET A 205 -4.18 14.43 -28.10
C MET A 205 -5.27 14.06 -27.09
N ALA A 206 -6.45 14.67 -27.17
CA ALA A 206 -7.57 14.37 -26.29
C ALA A 206 -8.07 12.92 -26.44
N ARG A 207 -8.08 12.40 -27.68
CA ARG A 207 -8.41 11.00 -27.95
C ARG A 207 -7.41 10.05 -27.32
N ILE A 208 -6.11 10.29 -27.52
CA ILE A 208 -5.02 9.48 -26.94
C ILE A 208 -5.08 9.50 -25.41
N GLU A 209 -5.28 10.69 -24.82
CA GLU A 209 -5.46 10.84 -23.38
C GLU A 209 -6.64 9.99 -22.88
N GLY A 210 -7.80 10.08 -23.54
CA GLY A 210 -8.98 9.30 -23.18
C GLY A 210 -8.71 7.80 -23.18
N MET A 211 -8.09 7.29 -24.25
CA MET A 211 -7.73 5.87 -24.38
C MET A 211 -6.74 5.42 -23.31
N LEU A 212 -5.68 6.19 -23.07
CA LEU A 212 -4.69 5.86 -22.04
C LEU A 212 -5.32 5.86 -20.64
N ARG A 213 -6.19 6.82 -20.34
CA ARG A 213 -6.88 6.89 -19.04
C ARG A 213 -7.78 5.68 -18.81
N GLU A 214 -8.53 5.25 -19.83
CA GLU A 214 -9.40 4.09 -19.75
C GLU A 214 -8.59 2.79 -19.63
N GLN A 215 -7.63 2.57 -20.54
CA GLN A 215 -6.87 1.32 -20.58
C GLN A 215 -5.94 1.15 -19.38
N VAL A 216 -5.28 2.21 -18.90
CA VAL A 216 -4.44 2.14 -17.70
C VAL A 216 -5.31 2.04 -16.44
N GLY A 217 -6.45 2.74 -16.40
CA GLY A 217 -7.39 2.69 -15.28
C GLY A 217 -8.06 1.31 -15.09
N GLU A 218 -8.35 0.61 -16.18
CA GLU A 218 -8.89 -0.75 -16.15
C GLU A 218 -7.80 -1.84 -16.07
N GLY A 219 -6.68 -1.62 -16.77
CA GLY A 219 -5.59 -2.58 -16.92
C GLY A 219 -4.70 -2.72 -15.68
N VAL A 220 -4.59 -1.66 -14.86
CA VAL A 220 -3.75 -1.66 -13.65
C VAL A 220 -4.59 -1.40 -12.41
N ARG A 221 -4.53 -2.34 -11.46
CA ARG A 221 -5.36 -2.31 -10.28
C ARG A 221 -4.95 -1.19 -9.32
N GLY A 222 -5.95 -0.39 -8.91
CA GLY A 222 -5.76 0.68 -7.92
C GLY A 222 -5.45 2.03 -8.55
N VAL A 223 -5.19 2.11 -9.86
CA VAL A 223 -5.10 3.39 -10.56
C VAL A 223 -6.46 4.08 -10.52
N ARG A 224 -6.50 5.31 -9.99
CA ARG A 224 -7.75 6.11 -9.91
C ARG A 224 -7.70 7.37 -10.73
N LYS A 225 -6.51 7.95 -10.90
CA LYS A 225 -6.31 9.15 -11.67
C LYS A 225 -5.09 8.93 -12.55
N VAL A 226 -5.24 9.26 -13.83
CA VAL A 226 -4.15 9.26 -14.79
C VAL A 226 -4.12 10.66 -15.40
N ARG A 227 -2.98 11.34 -15.30
CA ARG A 227 -2.69 12.58 -16.05
C ARG A 227 -1.71 12.22 -17.16
N VAL A 228 -1.98 12.74 -18.36
CA VAL A 228 -1.12 12.52 -19.52
C VAL A 228 -0.51 13.85 -19.92
N LYS A 229 0.82 13.89 -20.03
CA LYS A 229 1.58 15.04 -20.52
C LYS A 229 2.14 14.70 -21.88
N PHE A 230 1.87 15.54 -22.87
CA PHE A 230 2.42 15.39 -24.21
C PHE A 230 3.64 16.28 -24.37
N ILE A 231 4.71 15.73 -24.93
CA ILE A 231 5.93 16.45 -25.29
C ILE A 231 6.34 16.09 -26.72
N GLU A 232 7.16 16.93 -27.32
CA GLU A 232 7.77 16.67 -28.62
C GLU A 232 8.97 15.73 -28.47
N GLU A 233 9.13 14.78 -29.38
CA GLU A 233 10.30 13.89 -29.38
C GLU A 233 11.59 14.72 -29.58
N GLY A 234 12.61 14.47 -28.74
CA GLY A 234 13.89 15.17 -28.80
C GLY A 234 14.03 16.41 -27.91
N LYS A 235 12.97 16.90 -27.27
CA LYS A 235 13.09 17.92 -26.20
C LYS A 235 13.30 17.28 -24.83
N GLU A 236 14.25 17.83 -24.06
CA GLU A 236 14.41 17.47 -22.65
C GLU A 236 13.17 17.86 -21.84
N GLU A 237 12.89 17.07 -20.82
CA GLU A 237 11.74 17.30 -19.94
C GLU A 237 12.04 18.58 -19.15
N VAL A 238 11.26 19.65 -19.37
CA VAL A 238 11.41 20.88 -18.57
C VAL A 238 11.24 20.50 -17.10
N SER A 239 12.20 20.84 -16.25
CA SER A 239 12.14 20.55 -14.82
C SER A 239 10.85 21.13 -14.26
N GLU A 240 10.07 20.29 -13.58
CA GLU A 240 8.84 20.73 -12.92
C GLU A 240 9.15 21.72 -11.78
N PHE A 241 10.36 21.65 -11.25
CA PHE A 241 10.90 22.59 -10.28
C PHE A 241 11.49 23.81 -10.99
N VAL A 242 10.99 24.98 -10.61
CA VAL A 242 11.60 26.26 -10.93
C VAL A 242 12.76 26.47 -9.96
N GLU A 243 13.99 26.50 -10.47
CA GLU A 243 15.14 26.89 -9.66
C GLU A 243 14.97 28.36 -9.25
N ARG A 244 14.73 28.59 -7.96
CA ARG A 244 14.66 29.94 -7.41
C ARG A 244 16.09 30.39 -7.09
N GLY A 245 16.54 31.48 -7.71
CA GLY A 245 17.86 32.04 -7.49
C GLY A 245 18.04 32.54 -6.05
N GLU A 246 19.27 32.42 -5.52
CA GLU A 246 19.61 32.80 -4.13
C GLU A 246 19.34 34.28 -3.80
N GLU A 247 19.21 35.15 -4.81
CA GLU A 247 18.96 36.60 -4.65
C GLU A 247 17.60 36.95 -4.01
N ASP A 248 16.62 36.03 -4.03
CA ASP A 248 15.28 36.27 -3.47
C ASP A 248 15.20 36.10 -1.94
N LEU A 249 16.26 35.59 -1.30
CA LEU A 249 16.26 35.27 0.14
C LEU A 249 16.69 36.46 1.02
N GLU A 250 17.36 37.47 0.48
CA GLU A 250 17.86 38.61 1.27
C GLU A 250 16.83 39.74 1.46
N SER A 251 15.72 39.76 0.71
CA SER A 251 14.74 40.86 0.77
C SER A 251 13.70 40.75 1.89
N GLU A 252 13.59 39.63 2.61
CA GLU A 252 12.57 39.44 3.66
C GLU A 252 13.08 39.68 5.10
N SER A 253 14.35 40.03 5.31
CA SER A 253 14.89 40.32 6.66
C SER A 253 15.05 41.82 6.96
N GLY A 254 14.02 42.63 6.71
CA GLY A 254 14.07 44.06 7.04
C GLY A 254 12.74 44.80 7.00
N SER A 255 11.95 44.73 8.08
CA SER A 255 11.23 45.87 8.69
C SER A 255 10.16 45.42 9.70
N GLU A 256 10.56 45.09 10.93
CA GLU A 256 9.64 45.25 12.07
C GLU A 256 9.66 46.73 12.48
N ALA A 257 8.81 47.54 11.83
CA ALA A 257 8.51 48.90 12.28
C ALA A 257 7.26 48.87 13.18
N GLY A 258 7.44 49.27 14.43
CA GLY A 258 6.49 49.09 15.53
C GLY A 258 5.11 49.73 15.35
N HIS A 259 4.09 49.01 15.80
CA HIS A 259 2.75 49.53 16.00
C HIS A 259 2.65 50.28 17.33
N SER A 260 2.53 51.62 17.26
CA SER A 260 2.01 52.45 18.36
C SER A 260 0.51 52.64 18.18
N HIS A 261 -0.29 52.19 19.15
CA HIS A 261 -1.72 52.50 19.23
C HIS A 261 -1.93 53.89 19.84
N GLU A 262 -2.50 54.82 19.07
CA GLU A 262 -3.14 56.04 19.61
C GLU A 262 -4.66 55.90 19.48
N ASN A 263 -5.35 55.94 20.62
CA ASN A 263 -6.79 56.10 20.74
C ASN A 263 -7.11 57.60 20.83
N GLY A 264 -7.98 58.11 19.96
CA GLY A 264 -8.61 59.41 20.14
C GLY A 264 -9.30 59.93 18.89
N GLY A 265 -10.62 60.13 18.96
CA GLY A 265 -11.35 60.92 17.95
C GLY A 265 -12.82 60.57 17.79
N GLU A 266 -13.67 61.24 18.58
CA GLU A 266 -15.11 61.37 18.35
C GLU A 266 -15.45 61.83 16.92
N CYS A 267 -16.53 61.32 16.34
CA CYS A 267 -17.18 62.00 15.21
C CYS A 267 -18.71 61.81 15.26
N LYS A 268 -19.40 62.92 15.52
CA LYS A 268 -20.86 63.09 15.48
C LYS A 268 -21.38 62.85 14.05
N HIS A 269 -22.49 62.13 13.91
CA HIS A 269 -23.24 62.04 12.65
C HIS A 269 -24.55 62.82 12.76
N GLY A 270 -24.71 63.80 11.86
CA GLY A 270 -25.91 64.62 11.71
C GLY A 270 -27.04 63.89 10.99
N GLU A 271 -28.25 64.15 11.47
CA GLU A 271 -29.53 63.66 10.96
C GLU A 271 -29.82 64.13 9.53
N LYS A 272 -30.24 63.20 8.66
CA LYS A 272 -30.89 63.52 7.39
C LYS A 272 -32.40 63.68 7.61
N LYS A 273 -32.88 64.90 7.37
CA LYS A 273 -34.29 65.30 7.35
C LYS A 273 -34.97 64.83 6.06
N LYS A 274 -36.10 64.12 6.20
CA LYS A 274 -37.10 63.84 5.14
C LYS A 274 -38.07 65.03 5.01
N GLU A 275 -38.43 65.40 3.78
CA GLU A 275 -39.70 66.01 3.31
C GLU A 275 -39.45 66.46 1.85
N LYS A 276 -40.27 66.20 0.83
CA LYS A 276 -41.67 65.78 0.69
C LYS A 276 -41.81 64.85 -0.51
#